data_AF-A0A6G7A6B0-F1
#
_entry.id   AF-A0A6G7A6B0-F1
#
_cell.length_a   1.000
_cell.length_b   1.000
_cell.length_c   1.000
_cell.angle_alpha   90.00
_cell.angle_beta   90.00
_cell.angle_gamma   90.00
#
_symmetry.space_group_name_H-M   'P 1'
#
loop_
_entity.id
_entity.type
_entity.pdbx_description
1 polymer ?
#
loop_
_entity_poly.entity_id
_entity_poly.type
_entity_poly.pdbx_seq_one_letter_code
_entity_poly.pdbx_strand_id
1 'polypeptide(L)'
;MKRPSLAAKITSGLAGWHQLQTAQNLNDLSGEDTARSVVAQIINAQGQFLPATSQLPANWGTTKKRVDIALLGRSSGAVVWYGAIEVKWPRSTTDTHQIRQNIVQDAMRLAFITTQGIGAKFLVLGGGAGDITKLFDTPHPNASNRETRRQAFTDLFSRDLRQPDGHLTFDDWSVAFPDAGDRVPSTTFNGFNGKLKTELVALSQAAIGSSTVGSVFVWQCSRTRGTAPARAGNQRP
;
A
#
# COMPACT_ATOMS: atom_id res chain seq x y z
N MET A 1 0.49 -7.92 -19.66
CA MET A 1 -0.01 -6.58 -19.25
C MET A 1 1.11 -5.82 -18.57
N LYS A 2 1.17 -4.49 -18.75
CA LYS A 2 2.16 -3.65 -18.07
C LYS A 2 1.61 -3.16 -16.73
N ARG A 3 2.49 -2.96 -15.74
CA ARG A 3 2.18 -2.45 -14.39
C ARG A 3 1.21 -1.25 -14.38
N PRO A 4 1.42 -0.18 -15.17
CA PRO A 4 0.53 0.99 -15.14
C PRO A 4 -0.90 0.66 -15.61
N SER A 5 -1.05 -0.25 -16.58
CA SER A 5 -2.37 -0.64 -17.08
C SER A 5 -3.17 -1.41 -16.03
N LEU A 6 -2.52 -2.28 -15.25
CA LEU A 6 -3.17 -2.97 -14.14
C LEU A 6 -3.61 -1.99 -13.05
N ALA A 7 -2.71 -1.07 -12.65
CA ALA A 7 -3.01 -0.05 -11.66
C ALA A 7 -4.20 0.82 -12.07
N ALA A 8 -4.23 1.30 -13.32
CA ALA A 8 -5.33 2.10 -13.85
C ALA A 8 -6.69 1.37 -13.79
N LYS A 9 -6.73 0.08 -14.16
CA LYS A 9 -7.96 -0.73 -14.08
C LYS A 9 -8.43 -0.94 -12.65
N ILE A 10 -7.49 -1.16 -11.72
CA ILE A 10 -7.80 -1.26 -10.29
C ILE A 10 -8.38 0.06 -9.78
N THR A 11 -7.73 1.20 -10.04
CA THR A 11 -8.20 2.51 -9.58
C THR A 11 -9.57 2.86 -10.13
N SER A 12 -9.77 2.74 -11.45
CA SER A 12 -11.03 3.13 -12.09
C SER A 12 -12.18 2.20 -11.68
N GLY A 13 -11.90 0.89 -11.58
CA GLY A 13 -12.90 -0.10 -11.17
C GLY A 13 -13.35 0.09 -9.72
N LEU A 14 -12.41 0.32 -8.79
CA LEU A 14 -12.75 0.62 -7.39
C LEU A 14 -13.46 1.95 -7.23
N ALA A 15 -13.03 3.00 -7.94
CA ALA A 15 -13.71 4.30 -7.89
C ALA A 15 -15.14 4.20 -8.41
N GLY A 16 -15.36 3.49 -9.53
CA GLY A 16 -16.70 3.22 -10.07
C GLY A 16 -17.56 2.38 -9.13
N TRP A 17 -16.99 1.35 -8.50
CA TRP A 17 -17.68 0.56 -7.48
C TRP A 17 -18.12 1.44 -6.30
N HIS A 18 -17.21 2.25 -5.75
CA HIS A 18 -17.54 3.12 -4.63
C HIS A 18 -18.58 4.17 -5.00
N GLN A 19 -18.46 4.78 -6.19
CA GLN A 19 -19.46 5.71 -6.71
C GLN A 19 -20.87 5.08 -6.77
N LEU A 20 -20.96 3.83 -7.23
CA LEU A 20 -22.23 3.10 -7.27
C LEU A 20 -22.79 2.85 -5.87
N GLN A 21 -21.94 2.40 -4.94
CA GLN A 21 -22.36 2.18 -3.54
C GLN A 21 -22.89 3.47 -2.92
N THR A 22 -22.20 4.60 -3.12
CA THR A 22 -22.65 5.90 -2.60
C THR A 22 -23.93 6.38 -3.26
N ALA A 23 -24.07 6.24 -4.57
CA ALA A 23 -25.29 6.60 -5.29
C ALA A 23 -26.52 5.80 -4.83
N GLN A 24 -26.30 4.58 -4.33
CA GLN A 24 -27.33 3.69 -3.80
C GLN A 24 -27.52 3.82 -2.27
N ASN A 25 -26.81 4.75 -1.60
CA ASN A 25 -26.76 4.87 -0.13
C ASN A 25 -26.31 3.59 0.60
N LEU A 26 -25.45 2.80 -0.03
CA LEU A 26 -24.88 1.56 0.51
C LEU A 26 -23.47 1.77 1.10
N ASN A 27 -23.20 2.95 1.65
CA ASN A 27 -21.87 3.31 2.15
C ASN A 27 -21.38 2.36 3.25
N ASP A 28 -22.28 1.81 4.06
CA ASP A 28 -21.93 0.87 5.14
C ASP A 28 -21.43 -0.49 4.62
N LEU A 29 -21.79 -0.85 3.38
CA LEU A 29 -21.29 -2.03 2.66
C LEU A 29 -19.92 -1.80 2.01
N SER A 30 -19.47 -0.53 1.96
CA SER A 30 -18.13 -0.18 1.54
C SER A 30 -17.14 -0.46 2.68
N GLY A 31 -16.14 -1.29 2.42
CA GLY A 31 -15.15 -1.68 3.41
C GLY A 31 -13.95 -2.39 2.78
N GLU A 32 -12.91 -2.57 3.58
CA GLU A 32 -11.62 -3.12 3.13
C GLU A 32 -11.80 -4.51 2.50
N ASP A 33 -12.59 -5.40 3.11
CA ASP A 33 -12.81 -6.75 2.57
C ASP A 33 -13.61 -6.76 1.25
N THR A 34 -14.64 -5.92 1.13
CA THR A 34 -15.39 -5.77 -0.13
C THR A 34 -14.48 -5.19 -1.22
N ALA A 35 -13.67 -4.19 -0.90
CA ALA A 35 -12.71 -3.62 -1.82
C ALA A 35 -11.68 -4.66 -2.30
N ARG A 36 -11.14 -5.50 -1.39
CA ARG A 36 -10.27 -6.62 -1.75
C ARG A 36 -10.95 -7.59 -2.73
N SER A 37 -12.21 -7.93 -2.48
CA SER A 37 -13.00 -8.79 -3.38
C SER A 37 -13.14 -8.16 -4.77
N VAL A 38 -13.46 -6.86 -4.85
CA VAL A 38 -13.56 -6.14 -6.12
C VAL A 38 -12.23 -6.11 -6.87
N VAL A 39 -11.11 -5.86 -6.18
CA VAL A 39 -9.77 -5.91 -6.80
C VAL A 39 -9.49 -7.30 -7.37
N ALA A 40 -9.78 -8.38 -6.62
CA ALA A 40 -9.61 -9.74 -7.10
C ALA A 40 -10.47 -10.02 -8.34
N GLN A 41 -11.73 -9.56 -8.37
CA GLN A 41 -12.60 -9.69 -9.53
C GLN A 41 -12.05 -8.94 -10.76
N ILE A 42 -11.58 -7.69 -10.58
CA ILE A 42 -10.95 -6.90 -11.64
C ILE A 42 -9.76 -7.64 -12.23
N ILE A 43 -8.88 -8.19 -11.38
CA ILE A 43 -7.70 -8.96 -11.80
C ILE A 43 -8.12 -10.21 -12.57
N ASN A 44 -9.07 -10.98 -12.03
CA ASN A 44 -9.53 -12.22 -12.64
C ASN A 44 -10.13 -11.98 -14.03
N ALA A 45 -10.93 -10.92 -14.17
CA ALA A 45 -11.53 -10.50 -15.44
C ALA A 45 -10.50 -10.12 -16.51
N GLN A 46 -9.23 -9.83 -16.15
CA GLN A 46 -8.19 -9.54 -17.14
C GLN A 46 -7.73 -10.78 -17.92
N GLY A 47 -8.01 -11.99 -17.45
CA GLY A 47 -7.61 -13.21 -18.16
C GLY A 47 -6.11 -13.55 -18.10
N GLN A 48 -5.28 -12.71 -17.47
CA GLN A 48 -3.81 -12.85 -17.52
C GLN A 48 -3.19 -13.39 -16.23
N PHE A 49 -3.79 -13.09 -15.08
CA PHE A 49 -3.31 -13.53 -13.76
C PHE A 49 -4.43 -14.26 -13.03
N LEU A 50 -4.04 -14.99 -11.99
CA LEU A 50 -4.95 -15.53 -10.99
C LEU A 50 -4.71 -14.77 -9.67
N PRO A 51 -5.74 -14.13 -9.08
CA PRO A 51 -5.62 -13.58 -7.75
C PRO A 51 -5.66 -14.72 -6.71
N ALA A 52 -4.77 -14.66 -5.73
CA ALA A 52 -4.83 -15.51 -4.54
C ALA A 52 -4.82 -14.63 -3.29
N THR A 53 -5.86 -14.73 -2.47
CA THR A 53 -6.02 -13.89 -1.27
C THR A 53 -5.25 -14.44 -0.08
N SER A 54 -4.76 -13.55 0.80
CA SER A 54 -4.11 -13.91 2.07
C SER A 54 -2.96 -14.91 1.89
N GLN A 55 -2.01 -14.59 1.01
CA GLN A 55 -0.88 -15.46 0.67
C GLN A 55 0.42 -15.01 1.33
N LEU A 56 1.32 -15.96 1.57
CA LEU A 56 2.61 -15.75 2.22
C LEU A 56 3.71 -15.48 1.19
N PRO A 57 4.44 -14.35 1.28
CA PRO A 57 5.53 -14.08 0.34
C PRO A 57 6.59 -15.18 0.35
N ALA A 58 7.03 -15.58 -0.85
CA ALA A 58 7.94 -16.71 -1.01
C ALA A 58 9.27 -16.55 -0.22
N ASN A 59 9.76 -15.31 -0.09
CA ASN A 59 10.99 -15.02 0.65
C ASN A 59 10.80 -14.89 2.18
N TRP A 60 9.59 -15.09 2.69
CA TRP A 60 9.23 -14.81 4.10
C TRP A 60 9.11 -16.07 4.97
N GLY A 61 9.51 -17.24 4.47
CA GLY A 61 9.54 -18.50 5.23
C GLY A 61 8.17 -18.89 5.77
N THR A 62 8.08 -19.39 7.01
CA THR A 62 6.83 -19.83 7.68
C THR A 62 6.17 -18.74 8.54
N THR A 63 6.49 -17.46 8.30
CA THR A 63 5.98 -16.37 9.15
C THR A 63 4.48 -16.12 8.93
N LYS A 64 3.78 -15.56 9.94
CA LYS A 64 2.33 -15.27 9.83
C LYS A 64 1.99 -14.07 8.95
N LYS A 65 2.98 -13.36 8.38
CA LYS A 65 2.77 -12.08 7.70
C LYS A 65 2.39 -12.32 6.23
N ARG A 66 1.16 -11.99 5.85
CA ARG A 66 0.56 -12.25 4.53
C ARG A 66 0.29 -10.96 3.78
N VAL A 67 0.02 -11.06 2.48
CA VAL A 67 -0.53 -9.96 1.66
C VAL A 67 -2.01 -10.16 1.38
N ASP A 68 -2.74 -9.08 1.16
CA ASP A 68 -4.16 -9.15 0.84
C ASP A 68 -4.41 -9.94 -0.44
N ILE A 69 -3.69 -9.60 -1.52
CA ILE A 69 -3.82 -10.26 -2.83
C ILE A 69 -2.44 -10.50 -3.45
N ALA A 70 -2.12 -11.75 -3.75
CA ALA A 70 -1.00 -12.14 -4.59
C ALA A 70 -1.44 -12.33 -6.04
N LEU A 71 -0.61 -11.86 -6.99
CA LEU A 71 -0.81 -12.08 -8.43
C LEU A 71 0.01 -13.29 -8.86
N LEU A 72 -0.66 -14.38 -9.22
CA LEU A 72 -0.02 -15.61 -9.68
C LEU A 72 -0.19 -15.79 -11.19
N GLY A 73 0.77 -16.49 -11.80
CA GLY A 73 0.60 -16.99 -13.18
C GLY A 73 -0.53 -18.02 -13.25
N ARG A 74 -1.17 -18.16 -14.41
CA ARG A 74 -2.34 -19.04 -14.59
C ARG A 74 -2.05 -20.55 -14.64
N SER A 75 -0.78 -20.96 -14.67
CA SER A 75 -0.45 -22.39 -14.67
C SER A 75 -0.69 -23.01 -13.28
N SER A 76 -1.36 -24.17 -13.24
CA SER A 76 -1.56 -24.95 -12.02
C SER A 76 -0.21 -25.24 -11.36
N GLY A 77 0.01 -24.77 -10.12
CA GLY A 77 1.27 -24.94 -9.40
C GLY A 77 2.29 -23.80 -9.59
N ALA A 78 1.90 -22.68 -10.20
CA ALA A 78 2.75 -21.49 -10.21
C ALA A 78 2.96 -20.95 -8.79
N VAL A 79 4.09 -21.30 -8.18
CA VAL A 79 4.59 -20.68 -6.94
C VAL A 79 5.17 -19.28 -7.23
N VAL A 80 5.26 -18.89 -8.51
CA VAL A 80 5.89 -17.65 -8.94
C VAL A 80 4.92 -16.46 -8.83
N TRP A 81 5.25 -15.53 -7.94
CA TRP A 81 4.52 -14.29 -7.72
C TRP A 81 4.91 -13.25 -8.75
N TYR A 82 3.93 -12.71 -9.47
CA TYR A 82 4.13 -11.60 -10.43
C TYR A 82 3.86 -10.23 -9.81
N GLY A 83 3.24 -10.22 -8.63
CA GLY A 83 2.95 -9.02 -7.86
C GLY A 83 2.26 -9.33 -6.53
N ALA A 84 2.19 -8.33 -5.67
CA ALA A 84 1.54 -8.33 -4.38
C ALA A 84 0.79 -7.01 -4.22
N ILE A 85 -0.39 -7.06 -3.64
CA ILE A 85 -1.29 -5.92 -3.48
C ILE A 85 -1.80 -5.90 -2.05
N GLU A 86 -1.69 -4.74 -1.40
CA GLU A 86 -2.34 -4.42 -0.12
C GLU A 86 -3.47 -3.43 -0.38
N VAL A 87 -4.63 -3.64 0.23
CA VAL A 87 -5.79 -2.77 0.05
C VAL A 87 -6.16 -2.16 1.39
N LYS A 88 -6.29 -0.84 1.43
CA LYS A 88 -6.64 -0.07 2.62
C LYS A 88 -7.89 0.74 2.34
N TRP A 89 -8.87 0.63 3.23
CA TRP A 89 -10.13 1.39 3.14
C TRP A 89 -10.49 2.02 4.49
N PRO A 90 -9.80 3.10 4.89
CA PRO A 90 -10.00 3.72 6.20
C PRO A 90 -11.44 4.19 6.39
N ARG A 91 -11.94 4.05 7.62
CA ARG A 91 -13.25 4.55 8.06
C ARG A 91 -13.08 5.70 9.04
N SER A 92 -14.02 6.65 9.01
CA SER A 92 -14.00 7.90 9.78
C SER A 92 -13.83 7.75 11.30
N THR A 93 -14.26 6.61 11.86
CA THR A 93 -14.32 6.35 13.31
C THR A 93 -13.00 5.87 13.92
N THR A 94 -11.98 5.60 13.12
CA THR A 94 -10.71 5.03 13.60
C THR A 94 -9.66 6.12 13.87
N ASP A 95 -8.74 5.87 14.82
CA ASP A 95 -7.59 6.75 15.06
C ASP A 95 -6.72 6.87 13.80
N THR A 96 -6.65 8.09 13.26
CA THR A 96 -5.91 8.41 12.05
C THR A 96 -4.41 8.13 12.19
N HIS A 97 -3.83 8.24 13.40
CA HIS A 97 -2.43 7.91 13.62
C HIS A 97 -2.16 6.42 13.44
N GLN A 98 -3.01 5.59 14.04
CA GLN A 98 -2.91 4.14 13.89
C GLN A 98 -3.12 3.71 12.44
N ILE A 99 -4.05 4.37 11.72
CA ILE A 99 -4.26 4.11 10.30
C ILE A 99 -2.98 4.42 9.50
N ARG A 100 -2.40 5.63 9.67
CA ARG A 100 -1.15 6.01 8.99
C ARG A 100 -0.03 5.00 9.27
N GLN A 101 0.16 4.61 10.54
CA GLN A 101 1.13 3.60 10.95
C GLN A 101 0.90 2.27 10.21
N ASN A 102 -0.33 1.77 10.20
CA ASN A 102 -0.69 0.51 9.55
C ASN A 102 -0.43 0.56 8.04
N ILE A 103 -0.78 1.67 7.39
CA ILE A 103 -0.56 1.86 5.95
C ILE A 103 0.94 1.88 5.63
N VAL A 104 1.75 2.57 6.43
CA VAL A 104 3.21 2.60 6.26
C VAL A 104 3.81 1.22 6.47
N GLN A 105 3.36 0.47 7.49
CA GLN A 105 3.77 -0.93 7.69
C GLN A 105 3.45 -1.81 6.48
N ASP A 106 2.28 -1.62 5.86
CA ASP A 106 1.87 -2.37 4.67
C ASP A 106 2.69 -1.97 3.42
N ALA A 107 3.00 -0.68 3.25
CA ALA A 107 3.90 -0.23 2.19
C ALA A 107 5.33 -0.77 2.37
N MET A 108 5.84 -0.77 3.60
CA MET A 108 7.13 -1.35 3.95
C MET A 108 7.12 -2.85 3.63
N ARG A 109 6.10 -3.59 4.07
CA ARG A 109 5.91 -5.01 3.71
C ARG A 109 6.00 -5.22 2.20
N LEU A 110 5.22 -4.48 1.42
CA LEU A 110 5.23 -4.58 -0.04
C LEU A 110 6.61 -4.35 -0.63
N ALA A 111 7.33 -3.31 -0.18
CA ALA A 111 8.66 -2.96 -0.69
C ALA A 111 9.70 -4.08 -0.50
N PHE A 112 9.53 -4.95 0.51
CA PHE A 112 10.46 -6.03 0.85
C PHE A 112 10.13 -7.38 0.22
N ILE A 113 8.96 -7.53 -0.40
CA ILE A 113 8.57 -8.78 -1.06
C ILE A 113 9.34 -8.95 -2.37
N THR A 114 9.76 -10.18 -2.66
CA THR A 114 10.33 -10.53 -3.96
C THR A 114 9.22 -10.96 -4.92
N THR A 115 9.19 -10.35 -6.10
CA THR A 115 8.22 -10.60 -7.17
C THR A 115 8.96 -10.73 -8.49
N GLN A 116 8.43 -11.52 -9.43
CA GLN A 116 8.97 -11.72 -10.77
C GLN A 116 8.13 -10.98 -11.83
N GLY A 117 8.68 -10.82 -13.03
CA GLY A 117 7.95 -10.28 -14.19
C GLY A 117 7.42 -8.85 -13.98
N ILE A 118 6.11 -8.69 -13.82
CA ILE A 118 5.44 -7.37 -13.74
C ILE A 118 5.95 -6.54 -12.55
N GLY A 119 6.29 -7.18 -11.44
CA GLY A 119 6.82 -6.50 -10.26
C GLY A 119 5.84 -5.53 -9.61
N ALA A 120 4.53 -5.76 -9.76
CA ALA A 120 3.49 -4.93 -9.15
C ALA A 120 3.50 -5.11 -7.63
N LYS A 121 3.96 -4.12 -6.87
CA LYS A 121 3.96 -4.13 -5.40
C LYS A 121 3.07 -2.98 -4.97
N PHE A 122 1.77 -3.16 -5.11
CA PHE A 122 0.81 -2.07 -5.05
C PHE A 122 0.24 -1.89 -3.66
N LEU A 123 0.32 -0.67 -3.14
CA LEU A 123 -0.57 -0.23 -2.08
C LEU A 123 -1.75 0.49 -2.72
N VAL A 124 -2.94 -0.05 -2.51
CA VAL A 124 -4.21 0.56 -2.93
C VAL A 124 -4.85 1.21 -1.71
N LEU A 125 -5.12 2.50 -1.78
CA LEU A 125 -5.88 3.22 -0.75
C LEU A 125 -7.12 3.82 -1.40
N GLY A 126 -8.28 3.45 -0.91
CA GLY A 126 -9.53 4.06 -1.31
C GLY A 126 -10.35 4.49 -0.10
N GLY A 127 -11.31 5.40 -0.29
CA GLY A 127 -12.18 5.85 0.79
C GLY A 127 -13.07 7.00 0.37
N GLY A 128 -14.02 7.32 1.25
CA GLY A 128 -14.86 8.51 1.09
C GLY A 128 -14.03 9.79 1.18
N ALA A 129 -14.51 10.87 0.55
CA ALA A 129 -13.79 12.13 0.48
C ALA A 129 -13.43 12.68 1.86
N GLY A 130 -14.35 12.56 2.83
CA GLY A 130 -14.12 12.95 4.23
C GLY A 130 -13.04 12.10 4.93
N ASP A 131 -13.02 10.79 4.69
CA ASP A 131 -12.04 9.87 5.28
C ASP A 131 -10.64 10.11 4.73
N ILE A 132 -10.53 10.32 3.41
CA ILE A 132 -9.26 10.65 2.74
C ILE A 132 -8.74 12.01 3.23
N THR A 133 -9.61 13.03 3.27
CA THR A 133 -9.25 14.36 3.79
C THR A 133 -8.79 14.25 5.25
N LYS A 134 -9.51 13.47 6.07
CA LYS A 134 -9.11 13.25 7.47
C LYS A 134 -7.73 12.60 7.56
N LEU A 135 -7.49 11.58 6.73
CA LEU A 135 -6.25 10.82 6.71
C LEU A 135 -5.03 11.66 6.30
N PHE A 136 -5.13 12.51 5.29
CA PHE A 136 -3.99 13.28 4.78
C PHE A 136 -3.89 14.68 5.38
N ASP A 137 -5.02 15.35 5.57
CA ASP A 137 -5.06 16.80 5.66
C ASP A 137 -5.44 17.32 7.05
N THR A 138 -5.88 16.49 8.00
CA THR A 138 -6.21 16.95 9.36
C THR A 138 -4.96 17.37 10.12
N PRO A 139 -4.78 18.67 10.42
CA PRO A 139 -3.58 19.16 11.10
C PRO A 139 -3.65 18.89 12.61
N HIS A 140 -2.47 18.83 13.25
CA HIS A 140 -2.33 18.63 14.69
C HIS A 140 -1.50 19.74 15.34
N PRO A 141 -2.00 20.99 15.37
CA PRO A 141 -1.20 22.17 15.75
C PRO A 141 -0.64 22.11 17.18
N ASN A 142 -1.34 21.43 18.09
CA ASN A 142 -0.94 21.31 19.50
C ASN A 142 -0.25 19.97 19.82
N ALA A 143 0.13 19.18 18.81
CA ALA A 143 0.80 17.91 19.00
C ALA A 143 1.87 17.69 17.92
N SER A 144 3.05 18.27 18.14
CA SER A 144 4.19 18.24 17.20
C SER A 144 4.49 16.84 16.64
N ASN A 145 4.56 15.82 17.50
CA ASN A 145 4.81 14.44 17.06
C ASN A 145 3.74 13.91 16.09
N ARG A 146 2.48 14.31 16.28
CA ARG A 146 1.36 13.92 15.42
C ARG A 146 1.42 14.63 14.06
N GLU A 147 1.90 15.87 14.06
CA GLU A 147 2.11 16.65 12.85
C GLU A 147 3.30 16.15 12.03
N THR A 148 4.44 15.85 12.67
CA THR A 148 5.60 15.21 12.01
C THR A 148 5.19 13.92 11.29
N ARG A 149 4.37 13.08 11.95
CA ARG A 149 3.82 11.86 11.33
C ARG A 149 2.93 12.15 10.13
N ARG A 150 2.08 13.17 10.22
CA ARG A 150 1.21 13.58 9.10
C ARG A 150 2.03 14.05 7.91
N GLN A 151 3.05 14.87 8.15
CA GLN A 151 3.92 15.38 7.09
C GLN A 151 4.70 14.24 6.45
N ALA A 152 5.37 13.39 7.23
CA ALA A 152 6.08 12.22 6.72
C ALA A 152 5.16 11.26 5.93
N PHE A 153 3.92 11.08 6.37
CA PHE A 153 2.92 10.29 5.62
C PHE A 153 2.61 10.92 4.25
N THR A 154 2.42 12.24 4.22
CA THR A 154 2.09 12.99 3.00
C THR A 154 3.27 13.02 2.03
N ASP A 155 4.49 13.20 2.54
CA ASP A 155 5.73 13.16 1.76
C ASP A 155 6.00 11.77 1.18
N LEU A 156 5.62 10.72 1.91
CA LEU A 156 5.76 9.35 1.43
C LEU A 156 4.71 9.00 0.37
N PHE A 157 3.46 9.44 0.52
CA PHE A 157 2.33 9.07 -0.32
C PHE A 157 1.81 10.28 -1.10
N SER A 158 2.53 10.65 -2.15
CA SER A 158 2.09 11.72 -3.06
C SER A 158 0.71 11.42 -3.64
N ARG A 159 -0.14 12.45 -3.70
CA ARG A 159 -1.47 12.40 -4.33
C ARG A 159 -1.52 13.07 -5.70
N ASP A 160 -0.38 13.53 -6.21
CA ASP A 160 -0.27 14.22 -7.50
C ASP A 160 0.48 13.37 -8.52
N LEU A 161 -0.19 13.02 -9.63
CA LEU A 161 0.44 12.27 -10.73
C LEU A 161 1.54 13.06 -11.45
N ARG A 162 1.59 14.39 -11.30
CA ARG A 162 2.66 15.23 -11.85
C ARG A 162 3.92 15.22 -10.99
N GLN A 163 3.78 14.89 -9.71
CA GLN A 163 4.88 14.70 -8.75
C GLN A 163 4.67 13.37 -8.02
N PRO A 164 4.74 12.23 -8.74
CA PRO A 164 4.25 10.96 -8.23
C PRO A 164 5.16 10.33 -7.15
N ASP A 165 6.42 10.75 -7.09
CA ASP A 165 7.44 10.16 -6.23
C ASP A 165 7.33 10.66 -4.79
N GLY A 166 7.24 9.74 -3.84
CA GLY A 166 7.37 9.99 -2.41
C GLY A 166 8.43 9.10 -1.77
N HIS A 167 9.11 9.59 -0.74
CA HIS A 167 10.14 8.81 -0.07
C HIS A 167 10.40 9.27 1.36
N LEU A 168 10.84 8.33 2.21
CA LEU A 168 11.36 8.60 3.54
C LEU A 168 12.69 7.90 3.75
N THR A 169 13.65 8.59 4.36
CA THR A 169 14.90 7.97 4.79
C THR A 169 14.68 7.15 6.06
N PHE A 170 15.64 6.29 6.41
CA PHE A 170 15.62 5.53 7.66
C PHE A 170 15.39 6.40 8.89
N ASP A 171 16.12 7.51 8.98
CA ASP A 171 16.03 8.42 10.11
C ASP A 171 14.62 9.04 10.19
N ASP A 172 14.06 9.42 9.04
CA ASP A 172 12.71 10.03 9.00
C ASP A 172 11.62 9.02 9.38
N TRP A 173 11.62 7.84 8.76
CA TRP A 173 10.53 6.88 8.99
C TRP A 173 10.66 6.18 10.34
N SER A 174 11.86 5.97 10.90
CA SER A 174 12.03 5.34 12.20
C SER A 174 11.52 6.23 13.35
N VAL A 175 11.61 7.55 13.20
CA VAL A 175 11.05 8.52 14.15
C VAL A 175 9.54 8.66 13.96
N ALA A 176 9.08 8.85 12.72
CA ALA A 176 7.67 9.04 12.45
C ALA A 176 6.85 7.76 12.69
N PHE A 177 7.36 6.61 12.25
CA PHE A 177 6.67 5.33 12.23
C PHE A 177 7.56 4.21 12.81
N PRO A 178 7.81 4.20 14.13
CA PRO A 178 8.76 3.27 14.76
C PRO A 178 8.46 1.80 14.48
N ASP A 179 7.17 1.45 14.35
CA ASP A 179 6.75 0.07 14.13
C ASP A 179 6.69 -0.29 12.63
N ALA A 180 7.19 0.54 11.71
CA ALA A 180 7.04 0.31 10.26
C ALA A 180 7.63 -1.03 9.78
N GLY A 181 8.65 -1.53 10.48
CA GLY A 181 9.30 -2.82 10.21
C GLY A 181 8.53 -4.05 10.69
N ASP A 182 7.54 -3.91 11.58
CA ASP A 182 6.92 -5.03 12.30
C ASP A 182 6.19 -6.03 11.41
N ARG A 183 5.78 -5.61 10.21
CA ARG A 183 5.12 -6.49 9.24
C ARG A 183 6.10 -7.22 8.31
N VAL A 184 7.41 -6.94 8.43
CA VAL A 184 8.47 -7.60 7.66
C VAL A 184 9.20 -8.60 8.58
N PRO A 185 9.46 -9.84 8.13
CA PRO A 185 10.30 -10.76 8.88
C PRO A 185 11.67 -10.17 9.18
N SER A 186 12.16 -10.34 10.41
CA SER A 186 13.49 -9.86 10.82
C SER A 186 14.60 -10.38 9.92
N THR A 187 14.51 -11.62 9.43
CA THR A 187 15.45 -12.19 8.45
C THR A 187 15.53 -11.41 7.13
N THR A 188 14.45 -10.73 6.74
CA THR A 188 14.40 -9.89 5.54
C THR A 188 14.72 -8.42 5.85
N PHE A 189 14.35 -7.97 7.05
CA PHE A 189 14.42 -6.58 7.47
C PHE A 189 15.74 -6.18 8.15
N ASN A 190 16.50 -7.15 8.68
CA ASN A 190 17.59 -6.92 9.64
C ASN A 190 18.51 -5.75 9.25
N GLY A 191 18.52 -4.70 10.08
CA GLY A 191 19.39 -3.53 9.93
C GLY A 191 19.12 -2.67 8.69
N PHE A 192 17.93 -2.74 8.09
CA PHE A 192 17.61 -1.90 6.93
C PHE A 192 17.67 -0.41 7.30
N ASN A 193 18.62 0.30 6.69
CA ASN A 193 18.80 1.75 6.81
C ASN A 193 18.64 2.50 5.48
N GLY A 194 17.99 1.87 4.50
CA GLY A 194 17.72 2.48 3.20
C GLY A 194 16.50 3.41 3.23
N LYS A 195 16.09 3.87 2.04
CA LYS A 195 14.88 4.67 1.86
C LYS A 195 13.70 3.80 1.50
N LEU A 196 12.55 4.06 2.12
CA LEU A 196 11.25 3.59 1.63
C LEU A 196 10.78 4.55 0.54
N LYS A 197 10.33 4.02 -0.59
CA LYS A 197 9.88 4.79 -1.75
C LYS A 197 8.49 4.36 -2.17
N THR A 198 7.66 5.33 -2.56
CA THR A 198 6.41 5.07 -3.28
C THR A 198 6.36 5.93 -4.54
N GLU A 199 5.67 5.41 -5.55
CA GLU A 199 5.42 6.11 -6.81
C GLU A 199 3.92 6.02 -7.07
N LEU A 200 3.20 7.14 -7.12
CA LEU A 200 1.79 7.16 -7.49
C LEU A 200 1.68 6.79 -8.97
N VAL A 201 1.15 5.60 -9.25
CA VAL A 201 1.06 5.08 -10.64
C VAL A 201 -0.33 5.19 -11.23
N ALA A 202 -1.36 5.35 -10.40
CA ALA A 202 -2.72 5.62 -10.83
C ALA A 202 -3.54 6.31 -9.74
N LEU A 203 -4.48 7.16 -10.17
CA LEU A 203 -5.45 7.84 -9.34
C LEU A 203 -6.79 7.87 -10.07
N SER A 204 -7.88 7.62 -9.36
CA SER A 204 -9.24 7.87 -9.85
C SER A 204 -10.09 8.46 -8.75
N GLN A 205 -10.99 9.37 -9.12
CA GLN A 205 -11.98 9.95 -8.22
C GLN A 205 -13.35 9.32 -8.47
N ALA A 206 -14.12 9.14 -7.41
CA ALA A 206 -15.54 8.77 -7.47
C ALA A 206 -16.36 10.05 -7.37
N ALA A 207 -17.29 10.28 -8.30
CA ALA A 207 -18.07 11.51 -8.35
C ALA A 207 -19.56 11.26 -8.60
N ILE A 208 -20.42 12.01 -7.92
CA ILE A 208 -21.87 12.03 -8.16
C ILE A 208 -22.24 13.44 -8.61
N GLY A 209 -22.66 13.58 -9.87
CA GLY A 209 -22.79 14.89 -10.50
C GLY A 209 -21.43 15.62 -10.51
N SER A 210 -21.38 16.83 -9.97
CA SER A 210 -20.16 17.63 -9.83
C SER A 210 -19.38 17.39 -8.53
N SER A 211 -19.90 16.57 -7.62
CA SER A 211 -19.32 16.40 -6.28
C SER A 211 -18.44 15.15 -6.22
N THR A 212 -17.18 15.31 -5.81
CA THR A 212 -16.30 14.18 -5.49
C THR A 212 -16.74 13.56 -4.16
N VAL A 213 -17.13 12.29 -4.20
CA VAL A 213 -17.58 11.54 -3.02
C VAL A 213 -16.50 10.61 -2.45
N GLY A 214 -15.46 10.33 -3.23
CA GLY A 214 -14.34 9.50 -2.79
C GLY A 214 -13.18 9.51 -3.77
N SER A 215 -12.10 8.83 -3.40
CA SER A 215 -10.89 8.72 -4.23
C SER A 215 -10.21 7.39 -4.01
N VAL A 216 -9.51 6.91 -5.04
CA VAL A 216 -8.70 5.70 -5.02
C VAL A 216 -7.33 5.99 -5.61
N PHE A 217 -6.30 5.67 -4.84
CA PHE A 217 -4.90 5.85 -5.18
C PHE A 217 -4.23 4.48 -5.27
N VAL A 218 -3.33 4.31 -6.22
CA VAL A 218 -2.45 3.13 -6.30
C VAL A 218 -1.01 3.60 -6.38
N TRP A 219 -0.24 3.23 -5.35
CA TRP A 219 1.20 3.44 -5.31
C TRP A 219 1.96 2.15 -5.60
N GLN A 220 3.03 2.25 -6.38
CA GLN A 220 4.05 1.22 -6.43
C GLN A 220 5.03 1.43 -5.26
N CYS A 221 5.17 0.42 -4.42
CA CYS A 221 6.11 0.42 -3.30
C CYS A 221 7.46 -0.16 -3.73
N SER A 222 8.54 0.50 -3.32
CA SER A 222 9.91 0.02 -3.50
C SER A 222 10.82 0.52 -2.39
N ARG A 223 12.06 0.06 -2.40
CA ARG A 223 13.08 0.48 -1.44
C ARG A 223 14.42 0.61 -2.14
N THR A 224 15.29 1.45 -1.62
CA THR A 224 16.71 1.41 -2.03
C THR A 224 17.39 0.19 -1.40
N ARG A 225 18.58 -0.15 -1.90
CA ARG A 225 19.47 -1.03 -1.14
C ARG A 225 19.85 -0.28 0.14
N GLY A 226 19.62 -0.88 1.30
CA GLY A 226 20.25 -0.43 2.54
C GLY A 226 21.75 -0.71 2.46
N THR A 227 22.53 -0.03 3.28
CA THR A 227 23.91 -0.44 3.53
C THR A 227 23.86 -1.61 4.51
N ALA A 228 24.59 -2.69 4.24
CA ALA A 228 24.76 -3.74 5.24
C ALA A 228 25.44 -3.11 6.47
N PRO A 229 25.05 -3.48 7.70
CA PRO A 229 25.84 -3.08 8.86
C PRO A 229 27.28 -3.50 8.63
N ALA A 230 28.23 -2.63 9.00
CA ALA A 230 29.65 -2.98 8.95
C ALA A 230 29.81 -4.34 9.64
N ARG A 231 30.37 -5.33 8.93
CA ARG A 231 30.66 -6.64 9.54
C ARG A 231 31.44 -6.33 10.82
N ALA A 232 30.88 -6.70 11.97
CA ALA A 232 31.59 -6.62 13.23
C ALA A 232 32.96 -7.27 12.99
N GLY A 233 34.01 -6.47 13.11
CA GLY A 233 35.36 -6.90 12.80
C GLY A 233 35.62 -8.18 13.55
N ASN A 234 36.16 -9.18 12.85
CA ASN A 234 36.75 -10.34 13.50
C ASN A 234 37.83 -9.82 14.45
N GLN A 235 37.49 -9.60 15.71
CA GLN A 235 38.45 -9.67 16.80
C GLN A 235 38.86 -11.14 16.86
N ARG A 236 39.93 -11.47 16.14
CA ARG A 236 40.69 -12.69 16.44
C ARG A 236 41.42 -12.44 17.76
N PRO A 237 41.49 -13.43 18.65
CA PRO A 237 42.41 -13.40 19.79
C PRO A 237 43.86 -13.29 19.33
#